data_AF-A0A6A6KW58-F1
#
_entry.id   AF-A0A6A6KW58-F1
#
_cell.length_a   1.000
_cell.length_b   1.000
_cell.length_c   1.000
_cell.angle_alpha   90.00
_cell.angle_beta   90.00
_cell.angle_gamma   90.00
#
_symmetry.space_group_name_H-M   'P 1'
#
loop_
_entity.id
_entity.type
_entity.pdbx_description
1 polymer ?
#
loop_
_entity_poly.entity_id
_entity_poly.type
_entity_poly.pdbx_seq_one_letter_code
_entity_poly.pdbx_strand_id
1 'polypeptide(L)'
;MSWWVSCADILTLVARDAVFMIGGPSWDVPTGRGHTIGIGHCSTISVRLYNFTGKGDTDPSLDPKYAATLNKKCKPGDKKAAVEMYPGSFTKFDEDYYSNVSKRRGLFQSDAALLDDGESRTYVQLQSHNHGLTFARDFGASMIKMGYVGVLTGNQGEIRKRCAFVNLFVRKWKIVQNNYYN
;
A
#
# COMPACT_ATOMS: atom_id res chain seq x y z
N MET A 1 16.93 21.91 13.91
CA MET A 1 16.72 21.96 12.45
C MET A 1 15.40 21.30 12.11
N SER A 2 14.52 22.03 11.42
CA SER A 2 13.34 21.49 10.78
C SER A 2 13.72 20.98 9.40
N TRP A 3 13.53 19.70 9.15
CA TRP A 3 13.20 19.21 7.81
C TRP A 3 11.73 18.82 7.89
N TRP A 4 10.91 19.47 7.08
CA TRP A 4 9.47 19.22 7.05
C TRP A 4 9.23 17.93 6.28
N VAL A 5 9.22 16.83 7.01
CA VAL A 5 8.68 15.55 6.58
C VAL A 5 7.17 15.69 6.64
N SER A 6 6.44 15.49 5.54
CA SER A 6 4.99 15.50 5.60
C SER A 6 4.53 14.29 6.42
N CYS A 7 3.35 14.36 7.04
CA CYS A 7 2.84 13.23 7.79
C CYS A 7 2.61 11.95 6.93
N ALA A 8 2.55 12.08 5.60
CA ALA A 8 2.58 10.95 4.69
C ALA A 8 3.99 10.35 4.55
N ASP A 9 5.03 11.19 4.52
CA ASP A 9 6.43 10.77 4.40
C ASP A 9 6.92 10.03 5.66
N ILE A 10 6.44 10.41 6.84
CA ILE A 10 6.77 9.73 8.12
C ILE A 10 6.31 8.26 8.09
N LEU A 11 5.10 7.98 7.60
CA LEU A 11 4.56 6.62 7.59
C LEU A 11 5.37 5.69 6.67
N THR A 12 5.84 6.22 5.55
CA THR A 12 6.68 5.49 4.60
C THR A 12 8.10 5.26 5.10
N LEU A 13 8.71 6.23 5.77
CA LEU A 13 10.05 6.10 6.33
C LEU A 13 10.09 4.99 7.40
N VAL A 14 9.07 4.91 8.26
CA VAL A 14 8.94 3.85 9.28
C VAL A 14 8.83 2.45 8.64
N ALA A 15 8.12 2.33 7.51
CA ALA A 15 7.95 1.05 6.82
C ALA A 15 9.27 0.52 6.21
N ARG A 16 10.13 1.39 5.66
CA ARG A 16 11.47 1.00 5.20
C ARG A 16 12.38 0.59 6.34
N ASP A 17 12.43 1.40 7.39
CA ASP A 17 13.39 1.20 8.48
C ASP A 17 13.14 -0.14 9.20
N ALA A 18 11.87 -0.57 9.29
CA ALA A 18 11.50 -1.88 9.82
C ALA A 18 12.00 -3.06 8.96
N VAL A 19 11.96 -2.96 7.62
CA VAL A 19 12.40 -4.03 6.71
C VAL A 19 13.93 -4.17 6.71
N PHE A 20 14.66 -3.06 6.82
CA PHE A 20 16.11 -3.09 6.95
C PHE A 20 16.58 -3.77 8.25
N MET A 21 15.92 -3.50 9.38
CA MET A 21 16.31 -4.06 10.68
C MET A 21 16.16 -5.59 10.79
N ILE A 22 15.37 -6.21 9.92
CA ILE A 22 15.21 -7.67 9.87
C ILE A 22 16.08 -8.33 8.79
N GLY A 23 17.08 -7.62 8.27
CA GLY A 23 18.04 -8.12 7.28
C GLY A 23 17.59 -7.98 5.82
N GLY A 24 16.54 -7.21 5.57
CA GLY A 24 16.05 -6.92 4.23
C GLY A 24 16.86 -5.82 3.51
N PRO A 25 16.63 -5.63 2.21
CA PRO A 25 17.30 -4.59 1.44
C PRO A 25 16.92 -3.18 1.93
N SER A 26 17.79 -2.20 1.68
CA SER A 26 17.54 -0.78 1.95
C SER A 26 17.18 -0.06 0.65
N TRP A 27 16.15 0.78 0.68
CA TRP A 27 15.72 1.57 -0.48
C TRP A 27 15.09 2.89 -0.03
N ASP A 28 15.22 3.95 -0.81
CA ASP A 28 14.60 5.24 -0.50
C ASP A 28 13.06 5.17 -0.62
N VAL A 29 12.33 5.79 0.32
CA VAL A 29 10.85 5.70 0.36
C VAL A 29 10.16 6.98 -0.09
N PRO A 30 9.43 6.90 -1.20
CA PRO A 30 8.19 7.65 -1.43
C PRO A 30 6.95 6.71 -1.38
N THR A 31 5.71 7.22 -1.26
CA THR A 31 4.44 6.53 -0.84
C THR A 31 3.57 5.91 -1.96
N GLY A 32 3.01 4.69 -1.76
CA GLY A 32 1.91 4.01 -2.52
C GLY A 32 2.07 2.55 -3.05
N ARG A 33 1.04 1.71 -2.82
CA ARG A 33 0.86 0.25 -3.10
C ARG A 33 1.68 -0.76 -2.26
N GLY A 34 1.41 -0.80 -0.95
CA GLY A 34 2.08 -1.68 0.03
C GLY A 34 1.25 -2.82 0.63
N HIS A 35 0.31 -3.45 -0.11
CA HIS A 35 -0.55 -4.52 0.45
C HIS A 35 0.17 -5.86 0.75
N THR A 36 1.50 -5.94 0.54
CA THR A 36 2.32 -7.09 0.99
C THR A 36 2.43 -7.15 2.52
N ILE A 37 2.27 -6.02 3.23
CA ILE A 37 2.26 -5.94 4.70
C ILE A 37 0.92 -5.40 5.20
N GLY A 38 0.47 -5.89 6.36
CA GLY A 38 -0.59 -5.23 7.14
C GLY A 38 -1.83 -6.08 7.40
N ILE A 39 -2.83 -5.42 7.99
CA ILE A 39 -4.11 -6.04 8.37
C ILE A 39 -5.29 -5.31 7.70
N GLY A 40 -6.25 -6.08 7.19
CA GLY A 40 -7.52 -5.59 6.67
C GLY A 40 -8.65 -5.90 7.63
N HIS A 41 -9.58 -4.96 7.80
CA HIS A 41 -10.78 -5.22 8.59
C HIS A 41 -11.76 -6.11 7.83
N CYS A 42 -12.41 -7.04 8.55
CA CYS A 42 -13.43 -7.93 7.98
C CYS A 42 -14.62 -7.16 7.37
N SER A 43 -14.93 -5.97 7.90
CA SER A 43 -15.95 -5.08 7.34
C SER A 43 -15.67 -4.70 5.87
N THR A 44 -14.39 -4.53 5.50
CA THR A 44 -13.97 -4.16 4.14
C THR A 44 -14.17 -5.29 3.13
N ILE A 45 -14.19 -6.55 3.57
CA ILE A 45 -14.33 -7.73 2.70
C ILE A 45 -15.68 -8.45 2.86
N SER A 46 -16.53 -8.00 3.78
CA SER A 46 -17.80 -8.67 4.11
C SER A 46 -18.72 -8.84 2.90
N VAL A 47 -18.84 -7.80 2.05
CA VAL A 47 -19.61 -7.87 0.80
C VAL A 47 -19.07 -8.96 -0.11
N ARG A 48 -17.75 -9.02 -0.25
CA ARG A 48 -17.05 -10.01 -1.08
C ARG A 48 -17.25 -11.45 -0.60
N LEU A 49 -17.33 -11.66 0.72
CA LEU A 49 -17.46 -12.98 1.31
C LEU A 49 -18.90 -13.52 1.38
N TYR A 50 -19.90 -12.63 1.47
CA TYR A 50 -21.25 -13.02 1.84
C TYR A 50 -22.37 -12.46 0.97
N ASN A 51 -22.14 -11.41 0.19
CA ASN A 51 -23.21 -10.77 -0.58
C ASN A 51 -22.70 -10.02 -1.81
N PHE A 52 -21.91 -10.69 -2.65
CA PHE A 52 -21.21 -10.04 -3.75
C PHE A 52 -22.15 -9.49 -4.82
N THR A 53 -23.16 -10.27 -5.23
CA THR A 53 -24.16 -9.83 -6.22
C THR A 53 -25.47 -9.33 -5.59
N GLY A 54 -25.55 -9.29 -4.25
CA GLY A 54 -26.77 -8.95 -3.54
C GLY A 54 -27.70 -10.14 -3.27
N LYS A 55 -27.29 -11.38 -3.61
CA LYS A 55 -28.10 -12.60 -3.49
C LYS A 55 -27.63 -13.56 -2.40
N GLY A 56 -26.68 -13.15 -1.55
CA GLY A 56 -26.10 -14.03 -0.54
C GLY A 56 -25.01 -14.97 -1.08
N ASP A 57 -24.13 -14.45 -1.94
CA ASP A 57 -23.09 -15.20 -2.65
C ASP A 57 -21.67 -14.65 -2.39
N THR A 58 -20.68 -15.53 -2.53
CA THR A 58 -19.25 -15.17 -2.46
C THR A 58 -18.76 -14.72 -3.83
N ASP A 59 -17.87 -13.73 -3.86
CA ASP A 59 -17.19 -13.28 -5.07
C ASP A 59 -16.52 -14.45 -5.83
N PRO A 60 -16.92 -14.71 -7.09
CA PRO A 60 -16.38 -15.81 -7.88
C PRO A 60 -14.92 -15.61 -8.30
N SER A 61 -14.38 -14.39 -8.19
CA SER A 61 -12.98 -14.08 -8.47
C SER A 61 -12.05 -14.48 -7.32
N LEU A 62 -12.58 -14.92 -6.17
CA LEU A 62 -11.85 -15.32 -4.97
C LEU A 62 -11.70 -16.84 -4.91
N ASP A 63 -10.49 -17.34 -4.63
CA ASP A 63 -10.24 -18.78 -4.46
C ASP A 63 -11.17 -19.39 -3.40
N PRO A 64 -12.00 -20.40 -3.72
CA PRO A 64 -13.00 -20.93 -2.80
C PRO A 64 -12.43 -21.47 -1.49
N LYS A 65 -11.22 -22.06 -1.52
CA LYS A 65 -10.54 -22.57 -0.32
C LYS A 65 -10.07 -21.43 0.58
N TYR A 66 -9.55 -20.37 -0.03
CA TYR A 66 -9.18 -19.16 0.69
C TYR A 66 -10.40 -18.42 1.25
N ALA A 67 -11.49 -18.30 0.48
CA ALA A 67 -12.76 -17.77 0.96
C ALA A 67 -13.28 -18.54 2.19
N ALA A 68 -13.23 -19.88 2.16
CA ALA A 68 -13.60 -20.70 3.31
C ALA A 68 -12.71 -20.44 4.53
N THR A 69 -11.42 -20.14 4.32
CA THR A 69 -10.49 -19.75 5.40
C THR A 69 -10.86 -18.39 5.98
N LEU A 70 -11.16 -17.40 5.13
CA LEU A 70 -11.61 -16.08 5.55
C LEU A 70 -12.94 -16.14 6.30
N ASN A 71 -13.90 -16.97 5.87
CA ASN A 71 -15.19 -17.17 6.54
C ASN A 71 -15.09 -17.78 7.95
N LYS A 72 -13.96 -18.43 8.27
CA LYS A 72 -13.68 -18.88 9.64
C LYS A 72 -13.27 -17.72 10.53
N LYS A 73 -12.48 -16.78 9.99
CA LYS A 73 -11.92 -15.62 10.71
C LYS A 73 -12.90 -14.44 10.78
N CYS A 74 -13.55 -14.11 9.68
CA CYS A 74 -14.54 -13.05 9.58
C CYS A 74 -15.93 -13.67 9.66
N LYS A 75 -16.75 -13.27 10.64
CA LYS A 75 -18.16 -13.67 10.71
C LYS A 75 -19.06 -12.57 10.15
N PRO A 76 -20.23 -12.90 9.58
CA PRO A 76 -21.19 -11.89 9.14
C PRO A 76 -21.54 -10.93 10.28
N GLY A 77 -21.43 -9.62 10.04
CA GLY A 77 -21.72 -8.58 11.03
C GLY A 77 -20.57 -8.22 11.98
N ASP A 78 -19.42 -8.89 11.89
CA ASP A 78 -18.24 -8.53 12.69
C ASP A 78 -17.56 -7.27 12.15
N LYS A 79 -17.61 -6.19 12.95
CA LYS A 79 -17.03 -4.89 12.61
C LYS A 79 -15.64 -4.67 13.19
N LYS A 80 -15.18 -5.53 14.10
CA LYS A 80 -13.91 -5.33 14.84
C LYS A 80 -12.84 -6.31 14.40
N ALA A 81 -13.23 -7.49 13.92
CA ALA A 81 -12.27 -8.47 13.44
C ALA A 81 -11.42 -7.90 12.30
N ALA A 82 -10.14 -8.26 12.36
CA ALA A 82 -9.16 -7.98 11.33
C ALA A 82 -8.50 -9.29 10.89
N VAL A 83 -8.08 -9.32 9.64
CA VAL A 83 -7.35 -10.41 9.03
C VAL A 83 -6.10 -9.86 8.40
N GLU A 84 -5.09 -10.69 8.29
CA GLU A 84 -3.88 -10.38 7.54
C GLU A 84 -4.25 -10.03 6.09
N MET A 85 -3.73 -8.91 5.58
CA MET A 85 -3.93 -8.52 4.17
C MET A 85 -3.36 -9.56 3.21
N TYR A 86 -2.37 -10.31 3.70
CA TYR A 86 -1.65 -11.31 2.94
C TYR A 86 -1.50 -12.60 3.76
N PRO A 87 -1.97 -13.77 3.25
CA PRO A 87 -1.86 -15.03 3.96
C PRO A 87 -0.42 -15.55 3.97
N GLY A 88 0.17 -15.68 5.16
CA GLY A 88 1.49 -16.30 5.36
C GLY A 88 2.66 -15.33 5.56
N SER A 89 2.54 -14.08 5.13
CA SER A 89 3.57 -13.04 5.29
C SER A 89 2.94 -11.65 5.43
N PHE A 90 2.53 -11.26 6.63
CA PHE A 90 1.90 -9.95 6.86
C PHE A 90 2.85 -8.91 7.47
N THR A 91 4.10 -9.33 7.72
CA THR A 91 5.15 -8.52 8.38
C THR A 91 6.38 -8.31 7.51
N LYS A 92 6.47 -8.98 6.35
CA LYS A 92 7.60 -8.83 5.42
C LYS A 92 7.11 -8.23 4.12
N PHE A 93 7.93 -7.35 3.56
CA PHE A 93 7.67 -6.75 2.26
C PHE A 93 8.32 -7.66 1.23
N ASP A 94 7.55 -8.57 0.67
CA ASP A 94 8.02 -9.56 -0.29
C ASP A 94 7.18 -9.58 -1.57
N GLU A 95 7.74 -10.20 -2.60
CA GLU A 95 7.19 -10.41 -3.94
C GLU A 95 5.98 -11.35 -3.99
N ASP A 96 5.75 -12.01 -2.87
CA ASP A 96 4.89 -13.16 -2.71
C ASP A 96 3.41 -12.71 -2.86
N TYR A 97 3.16 -11.41 -2.69
CA TYR A 97 1.96 -10.69 -3.15
C TYR A 97 1.46 -11.15 -4.52
N TYR A 98 2.32 -11.13 -5.54
CA TYR A 98 1.91 -11.48 -6.90
C TYR A 98 1.61 -12.98 -7.06
N SER A 99 2.28 -13.83 -6.27
CA SER A 99 1.98 -15.27 -6.19
C SER A 99 0.60 -15.55 -5.62
N ASN A 100 0.12 -14.75 -4.67
CA ASN A 100 -1.25 -14.88 -4.15
C ASN A 100 -2.28 -14.23 -5.07
N VAL A 101 -2.00 -13.06 -5.64
CA VAL A 101 -2.91 -12.45 -6.61
C VAL A 101 -3.12 -13.39 -7.79
N SER A 102 -2.05 -13.99 -8.35
CA SER A 102 -2.15 -14.95 -9.47
C SER A 102 -2.99 -16.18 -9.13
N LYS A 103 -3.03 -16.59 -7.85
CA LYS A 103 -3.86 -17.69 -7.31
C LYS A 103 -5.27 -17.24 -6.89
N ARG A 104 -5.68 -16.00 -7.18
CA ARG A 104 -6.97 -15.43 -6.74
C ARG A 104 -7.12 -15.38 -5.21
N ARG A 105 -6.02 -15.12 -4.50
CA ARG A 105 -5.93 -15.05 -3.03
C ARG A 105 -5.59 -13.66 -2.50
N GLY A 106 -5.75 -12.61 -3.30
CA GLY A 106 -5.73 -11.23 -2.80
C GLY A 106 -6.93 -10.96 -1.88
N LEU A 107 -6.73 -10.25 -0.77
CA LEU A 107 -7.79 -9.98 0.20
C LEU A 107 -8.86 -9.03 -0.35
N PHE A 108 -8.44 -7.99 -1.08
CA PHE A 108 -9.35 -6.97 -1.59
C PHE A 108 -9.78 -7.26 -3.02
N GLN A 109 -10.98 -6.81 -3.39
CA GLN A 109 -11.47 -6.89 -4.76
C GLN A 109 -10.55 -6.12 -5.74
N SER A 110 -9.96 -5.01 -5.29
CA SER A 110 -8.98 -4.25 -6.08
C SER A 110 -7.72 -5.06 -6.42
N ASP A 111 -7.33 -6.03 -5.59
CA ASP A 111 -6.21 -6.92 -5.91
C ASP A 111 -6.62 -7.94 -6.98
N ALA A 112 -7.84 -8.48 -6.91
CA ALA A 112 -8.37 -9.39 -7.93
C ALA A 112 -8.53 -8.69 -9.29
N ALA A 113 -8.88 -7.41 -9.30
CA ALA A 113 -9.03 -6.61 -10.51
C ALA A 113 -7.73 -6.47 -11.33
N LEU A 114 -6.55 -6.69 -10.73
CA LEU A 114 -5.29 -6.76 -11.46
C LEU A 114 -5.23 -7.92 -12.47
N LEU A 115 -6.12 -8.90 -12.31
CA LEU A 115 -6.25 -10.01 -13.24
C LEU A 115 -7.34 -9.76 -14.28
N ASP A 116 -8.06 -8.65 -14.27
CA ASP A 116 -9.15 -8.39 -15.23
C ASP A 116 -8.61 -7.74 -16.51
N ASP A 117 -7.64 -6.84 -16.37
CA ASP A 117 -6.93 -6.21 -17.49
C ASP A 117 -5.73 -7.05 -17.98
N GLY A 118 -5.50 -7.05 -19.29
CA GLY A 118 -4.49 -7.91 -19.93
C GLY A 118 -3.04 -7.51 -19.61
N GLU A 119 -2.76 -6.22 -19.53
CA GLU A 119 -1.42 -5.70 -19.25
C GLU A 119 -1.02 -5.96 -17.79
N SER A 120 -1.88 -5.56 -16.86
CA SER A 120 -1.69 -5.80 -15.43
C SER A 120 -1.63 -7.29 -15.10
N ARG A 121 -2.46 -8.14 -15.72
CA ARG A 121 -2.40 -9.60 -15.56
C ARG A 121 -1.04 -10.15 -15.99
N THR A 122 -0.50 -9.68 -17.11
CA THR A 122 0.82 -10.10 -17.60
C THR A 122 1.91 -9.72 -16.61
N TYR A 123 1.84 -8.50 -16.05
CA TYR A 123 2.78 -8.06 -15.02
C TYR A 123 2.70 -8.91 -13.75
N VAL A 124 1.48 -9.20 -13.26
CA VAL A 124 1.27 -10.08 -12.10
C VAL A 124 1.86 -11.47 -12.35
N GLN A 125 1.64 -12.04 -13.53
CA GLN A 125 2.19 -13.35 -13.90
C GLN A 125 3.72 -13.33 -13.97
N LEU A 126 4.31 -12.28 -14.54
CA LEU A 126 5.75 -12.10 -14.62
C LEU A 126 6.40 -12.06 -13.24
N GLN A 127 5.89 -11.23 -12.33
CA GLN A 127 6.42 -11.12 -10.97
C GLN A 127 6.16 -12.40 -10.16
N SER A 128 4.99 -13.02 -10.35
CA SER A 128 4.66 -14.29 -9.68
C SER A 128 5.58 -15.44 -10.10
N HIS A 129 6.00 -15.51 -11.37
CA HIS A 129 6.85 -16.59 -11.87
C HIS A 129 8.34 -16.35 -11.55
N ASN A 130 8.78 -15.10 -11.62
CA ASN A 130 10.19 -14.74 -11.44
C ASN A 130 10.52 -14.26 -10.02
N HIS A 131 9.68 -14.61 -9.04
CA HIS A 131 9.89 -14.21 -7.64
C HIS A 131 10.21 -12.71 -7.49
N GLY A 132 9.41 -11.87 -8.14
CA GLY A 132 9.52 -10.41 -8.00
C GLY A 132 10.82 -9.81 -8.54
N LEU A 133 11.50 -10.47 -9.49
CA LEU A 133 12.81 -10.06 -10.04
C LEU A 133 12.95 -8.55 -10.31
N THR A 134 11.87 -7.90 -10.77
CA THR A 134 11.87 -6.46 -11.10
C THR A 134 10.99 -5.63 -10.17
N PHE A 135 10.27 -6.27 -9.24
CA PHE A 135 9.31 -5.63 -8.36
C PHE A 135 9.92 -4.47 -7.56
N ALA A 136 11.03 -4.69 -6.84
CA ALA A 136 11.63 -3.64 -6.01
C ALA A 136 12.01 -2.39 -6.82
N ARG A 137 12.57 -2.59 -8.02
CA ARG A 137 12.93 -1.51 -8.95
C ARG A 137 11.69 -0.76 -9.44
N ASP A 138 10.70 -1.49 -9.94
CA ASP A 138 9.50 -0.91 -10.52
C ASP A 138 8.64 -0.22 -9.46
N PHE A 139 8.60 -0.79 -8.26
CA PHE A 139 7.98 -0.20 -7.08
C PHE A 139 8.67 1.12 -6.72
N GLY A 140 10.00 1.14 -6.55
CA GLY A 140 10.75 2.36 -6.26
C GLY A 140 10.51 3.46 -7.31
N ALA A 141 10.55 3.12 -8.60
CA ALA A 141 10.26 4.06 -9.68
C ALA A 141 8.82 4.60 -9.64
N SER A 142 7.85 3.75 -9.29
CA SER A 142 6.44 4.12 -9.14
C SER A 142 6.24 5.06 -7.96
N MET A 143 6.90 4.79 -6.84
CA MET A 143 6.87 5.65 -5.67
C MET A 143 7.43 7.04 -5.98
N ILE A 144 8.56 7.10 -6.68
CA ILE A 144 9.19 8.37 -7.05
C ILE A 144 8.19 9.20 -7.87
N LYS A 145 7.56 8.61 -8.90
CA LYS A 145 6.55 9.28 -9.71
C LYS A 145 5.35 9.76 -8.90
N MET A 146 4.88 8.95 -7.96
CA MET A 146 3.75 9.29 -7.09
C MET A 146 4.08 10.42 -6.11
N GLY A 147 5.32 10.47 -5.63
CA GLY A 147 5.83 11.58 -4.82
C GLY A 147 5.85 12.93 -5.54
N TYR A 148 5.80 12.96 -6.88
CA TYR A 148 5.74 14.20 -7.66
C TYR A 148 4.31 14.70 -7.94
N VAL A 149 3.28 13.91 -7.64
CA VAL A 149 1.90 14.29 -7.97
C VAL A 149 1.45 15.44 -7.08
N GLY A 150 1.11 16.58 -7.69
CA GLY A 150 0.51 17.72 -7.00
C GLY A 150 1.42 18.38 -5.96
N VAL A 151 2.74 18.22 -6.08
CA VAL A 151 3.70 18.83 -5.16
C VAL A 151 3.63 20.35 -5.25
N LEU A 152 3.41 20.99 -4.11
CA LEU A 152 3.45 22.43 -3.96
C LEU A 152 4.92 22.88 -3.88
N THR A 153 5.34 23.74 -4.80
CA THR A 153 6.73 24.22 -4.88
C THR A 153 6.82 25.74 -4.79
N GLY A 154 8.02 26.24 -4.48
CA GLY A 154 8.30 27.67 -4.39
C GLY A 154 7.47 28.35 -3.30
N ASN A 155 6.53 29.20 -3.70
CA ASN A 155 5.66 29.96 -2.80
C ASN A 155 4.24 29.38 -2.69
N GLN A 156 4.02 28.17 -3.22
CA GLN A 156 2.74 27.47 -3.13
C GLN A 156 2.61 26.76 -1.78
N GLY A 157 1.44 26.88 -1.14
CA GLY A 157 1.15 26.22 0.14
C GLY A 157 1.85 26.87 1.35
N GLU A 158 2.08 26.06 2.38
CA GLU A 158 2.74 26.48 3.61
C GLU A 158 3.47 25.34 4.29
N ILE A 159 4.38 25.74 5.17
CA ILE A 159 5.08 24.85 6.08
C ILE A 159 4.29 24.79 7.40
N ARG A 160 3.56 23.69 7.64
CA ARG A 160 2.64 23.54 8.79
C ARG A 160 3.35 23.28 10.10
N LYS A 161 3.18 24.11 11.13
CA LYS A 161 3.79 23.88 12.46
C LYS A 161 3.29 22.61 13.15
N ARG A 162 2.06 22.20 12.85
CA ARG A 162 1.41 20.98 13.34
C ARG A 162 0.67 20.35 12.17
N CYS A 163 0.98 19.10 11.81
CA CYS A 163 0.39 18.47 10.61
C CYS A 163 -1.14 18.54 10.57
N ALA A 164 -1.79 18.30 11.71
CA ALA A 164 -3.25 18.21 11.82
C ALA A 164 -3.98 19.54 11.66
N PHE A 165 -3.26 20.68 11.64
CA PHE A 165 -3.86 22.00 11.60
C PHE A 165 -3.20 22.86 10.54
N VAL A 166 -4.01 23.66 9.83
CA VAL A 166 -3.52 24.75 8.98
C VAL A 166 -2.99 25.85 9.89
N ASN A 167 -1.90 26.53 9.51
CA ASN A 167 -1.43 27.65 10.32
C ASN A 167 -2.45 28.80 10.23
N LEU A 168 -2.90 29.30 11.39
CA LEU A 168 -3.82 30.45 11.47
C LEU A 168 -3.19 31.76 10.99
N PHE A 169 -1.85 31.82 10.92
CA PHE A 169 -1.10 32.94 10.36
C PHE A 169 -0.02 32.43 9.42
N VAL A 170 -0.26 32.55 8.11
CA VAL A 170 0.75 32.29 7.08
C VAL A 170 1.74 33.47 7.06
N ARG A 171 2.72 33.47 7.97
CA ARG A 171 3.92 34.28 7.72
C ARG A 171 4.64 33.62 6.56
N LYS A 172 4.73 34.30 5.40
CA LYS A 172 5.53 33.84 4.25
C LYS A 172 6.99 33.70 4.70
N TRP A 173 7.39 32.50 5.09
CA TRP A 173 8.80 32.17 5.27
C TRP A 173 9.37 31.94 3.87
N LYS A 174 10.27 32.83 3.43
CA LYS A 174 11.14 32.52 2.30
C LYS A 174 12.02 31.35 2.72
N ILE A 175 11.90 30.22 2.02
CA ILE A 175 12.93 29.19 2.05
C ILE A 175 14.17 29.85 1.45
N VAL A 176 15.16 30.14 2.28
CA VAL A 176 16.48 30.57 1.81
C VAL A 176 17.07 29.35 1.10
N GLN A 177 17.18 29.42 -0.24
CA GLN A 177 18.02 28.49 -0.97
C GLN A 177 19.45 28.75 -0.54
N ASN A 178 20.00 27.89 0.32
CA ASN A 178 21.43 27.84 0.54
C ASN A 178 22.06 27.21 -0.71
N ASN A 179 22.59 28.07 -1.57
CA ASN A 179 23.57 27.67 -2.58
C ASN A 179 24.83 27.18 -1.85
N TYR A 180 25.05 25.87 -1.83
CA TYR A 180 26.36 25.29 -1.55
C TYR A 180 26.86 24.59 -2.81
N TYR A 181 27.41 25.40 -3.71
CA TYR A 181 28.44 24.99 -4.66
C TYR A 181 29.56 26.03 -4.56
N ASN A 182 30.70 25.59 -4.01
CA ASN A 182 32.06 26.04 -4.32
C ASN A 182 32.98 24.89 -3.95
#